data_AF-A0A2D4KIL1-F1
#
_entry.id   AF-A0A2D4KIL1-F1
#
_cell.length_a   1.000
_cell.length_b   1.000
_cell.length_c   1.000
_cell.angle_alpha   90.00
_cell.angle_beta   90.00
_cell.angle_gamma   90.00
#
_symmetry.space_group_name_H-M   'P 1'
#
loop_
_entity.id
_entity.type
_entity.pdbx_description
1 polymer ?
#
loop_
_entity_poly.entity_id
_entity_poly.type
_entity_poly.pdbx_seq_one_letter_code
_entity_poly.pdbx_strand_id
1 'polypeptide(L)'
;MFINIAGQAEEFSCCLQNKIVRIREGLDSSWVVHDETSMARPVTIWDEFDPVTPEGVDSLLGRLNTTTCLLDPCPSWLVVATREVTCSWLQGIINASLGEGLFPTALKESVVR
;
A
#
# COMPACT_ATOMS: atom_id res chain seq x y z
N MET A 1 -14.30 -32.07 10.19
CA MET A 1 -14.63 -30.64 10.36
C MET A 1 -14.25 -29.95 9.07
N PHE A 2 -15.22 -29.53 8.25
CA PHE A 2 -14.94 -28.81 7.01
C PHE A 2 -14.79 -27.33 7.34
N ILE A 3 -13.65 -26.73 7.00
CA ILE A 3 -13.43 -25.29 7.14
C ILE A 3 -14.12 -24.61 5.95
N ASN A 4 -15.06 -23.71 6.22
CA ASN A 4 -15.71 -22.89 5.19
C ASN A 4 -14.80 -21.71 4.83
N ILE A 5 -13.84 -21.96 3.94
CA ILE A 5 -12.84 -20.98 3.49
C ILE A 5 -13.52 -19.76 2.83
N ALA A 6 -14.59 -19.99 2.06
CA ALA A 6 -15.31 -18.91 1.38
C ALA A 6 -15.97 -17.94 2.37
N GLY A 7 -16.66 -18.47 3.38
CA GLY A 7 -17.27 -17.64 4.43
C GLY A 7 -16.25 -16.84 5.23
N GLN A 8 -15.09 -17.43 5.52
CA GLN A 8 -13.99 -16.74 6.22
C GLN A 8 -13.37 -15.61 5.37
N ALA A 9 -13.22 -15.82 4.07
CA ALA A 9 -12.70 -14.79 3.17
C ALA A 9 -13.66 -13.60 3.05
N GLU A 10 -14.97 -13.85 3.00
CA GLU A 10 -15.99 -12.79 2.94
C GLU A 10 -16.04 -11.98 4.24
N GLU A 11 -15.98 -12.65 5.40
CA GLU A 11 -15.92 -11.99 6.71
C GLU A 11 -14.65 -11.14 6.84
N PHE A 12 -13.50 -11.65 6.40
CA PHE A 12 -12.25 -10.90 6.36
C PHE A 12 -12.36 -9.65 5.47
N SER A 13 -12.93 -9.79 4.27
CA SER A 13 -13.15 -8.68 3.34
C SER A 13 -14.02 -7.58 3.97
N CYS A 14 -15.13 -7.96 4.61
CA CYS A 14 -16.02 -7.04 5.33
C CYS A 14 -15.29 -6.32 6.47
N CYS A 15 -14.50 -7.04 7.26
CA CYS A 15 -13.70 -6.45 8.34
C CYS A 15 -12.70 -5.41 7.81
N LEU A 16 -11.98 -5.73 6.72
CA LEU A 16 -11.01 -4.84 6.10
C LEU A 16 -11.67 -3.58 5.52
N GLN A 17 -12.80 -3.73 4.84
CA GLN A 17 -13.59 -2.59 4.33
C GLN A 17 -14.07 -1.68 5.46
N ASN A 18 -14.61 -2.25 6.54
CA ASN A 18 -15.04 -1.47 7.71
C ASN A 18 -13.87 -0.73 8.37
N LYS A 19 -12.69 -1.35 8.45
CA LYS A 19 -11.48 -0.68 8.97
C LYS A 19 -11.10 0.53 8.11
N ILE A 20 -11.15 0.39 6.77
CA ILE A 20 -10.88 1.49 5.84
C ILE A 20 -11.85 2.65 6.06
N VAL A 21 -13.15 2.37 6.21
CA VAL A 21 -14.17 3.40 6.48
C VAL A 21 -13.86 4.14 7.78
N ARG A 22 -13.59 3.42 8.87
CA ARG A 22 -13.25 4.03 10.17
C ARG A 22 -11.99 4.90 10.13
N ILE A 23 -10.97 4.46 9.39
CA ILE A 23 -9.75 5.24 9.19
C ILE A 23 -10.11 6.57 8.50
N ARG A 24 -10.91 6.53 7.42
CA ARG A 24 -11.34 7.74 6.69
C ARG A 24 -12.15 8.69 7.58
N GLU A 25 -13.15 8.19 8.30
CA GLU A 25 -13.97 9.01 9.22
C GLU A 25 -13.12 9.68 10.32
N GLY A 26 -12.13 8.96 10.86
CA GLY A 26 -11.19 9.50 11.85
C GLY A 26 -10.18 10.50 11.29
N LEU A 27 -9.96 10.51 9.97
CA LEU A 27 -9.13 11.50 9.29
C LEU A 27 -9.91 12.80 9.06
N ASP A 28 -11.12 12.74 8.48
CA ASP A 28 -11.95 13.91 8.16
C ASP A 28 -12.26 14.79 9.38
N SER A 29 -12.34 14.20 10.57
CA SER A 29 -12.62 14.89 11.83
C SER A 29 -11.51 15.86 12.28
N SER A 30 -10.30 15.73 11.74
CA SER A 30 -9.08 16.46 12.14
C SER A 30 -8.41 17.16 10.95
N TRP A 31 -8.92 16.98 9.73
CA TRP A 31 -8.23 17.34 8.51
C TRP A 31 -8.62 18.76 8.08
N VAL A 32 -7.78 19.75 8.43
CA VAL A 32 -7.78 21.02 7.69
C VAL A 32 -6.96 20.79 6.44
N VAL A 33 -7.61 20.69 5.27
CA VAL A 33 -6.91 20.70 3.99
C VAL A 33 -6.31 22.09 3.88
N HIS A 34 -5.00 22.22 4.14
CA HIS A 34 -4.33 23.43 3.70
C HIS A 34 -4.42 23.43 2.18
N ASP A 35 -4.98 24.50 1.61
CA ASP A 35 -5.04 24.71 0.18
C ASP A 35 -3.61 24.76 -0.34
N GLU A 36 -3.12 23.62 -0.83
CA GLU A 36 -1.79 23.48 -1.40
C GLU A 36 -1.80 24.34 -2.66
N THR A 37 -1.24 25.56 -2.55
CA THR A 37 -0.90 26.39 -3.71
C THR A 37 -0.24 25.48 -4.74
N SER A 38 -0.85 25.39 -5.92
CA SER A 38 -0.42 24.57 -7.05
C SER A 38 1.00 24.92 -7.48
N MET A 39 1.98 24.39 -6.76
CA MET A 39 3.36 24.35 -7.17
C MET A 39 3.47 23.07 -7.98
N ALA A 40 3.60 23.19 -9.29
CA ALA A 40 3.86 22.08 -10.19
C ALA A 40 5.09 21.32 -9.69
N ARG A 41 4.87 20.23 -8.94
CA ARG A 41 5.95 19.37 -8.44
C ARG A 41 6.54 18.66 -9.67
N PRO A 42 7.86 18.76 -9.92
CA PRO A 42 8.46 18.12 -11.08
C PRO A 42 8.22 16.62 -10.99
N VAL A 43 7.54 16.07 -12.00
CA VAL A 43 7.45 14.63 -12.20
C VAL A 43 8.84 14.20 -12.64
N THR A 44 9.60 13.59 -11.71
CA THR A 44 10.88 12.99 -12.05
C THR A 44 10.59 11.68 -12.77
N ILE A 45 10.56 11.75 -14.11
CA ILE A 45 10.52 10.56 -14.97
C ILE A 45 11.97 10.07 -15.08
N TRP A 46 12.18 8.79 -14.83
CA TRP A 46 13.50 8.19 -14.97
C TRP A 46 13.68 7.81 -16.43
N ASP A 47 14.73 8.31 -17.09
CA ASP A 47 15.00 7.99 -18.50
C ASP A 47 15.32 6.50 -18.69
N GLU A 48 15.93 5.88 -17.68
CA GLU A 48 16.25 4.46 -17.63
C GLU A 48 16.30 3.97 -16.18
N PHE A 49 15.90 2.73 -15.93
CA PHE A 49 16.01 2.06 -14.62
C PHE A 49 16.18 0.56 -14.80
N ASP A 50 16.89 -0.09 -13.88
CA ASP A 50 16.94 -1.55 -13.79
C ASP A 50 15.61 -2.08 -13.25
N PRO A 51 14.90 -2.96 -14.00
CA PRO A 51 13.65 -3.52 -13.51
C PRO A 51 13.86 -4.33 -12.24
N VAL A 52 12.95 -4.17 -11.28
CA VAL A 52 12.96 -4.97 -10.06
C VAL A 52 12.63 -6.42 -10.41
N THR A 53 13.38 -7.37 -9.85
CA THR A 53 13.16 -8.81 -10.03
C THR A 53 12.21 -9.38 -8.97
N PRO A 54 11.55 -10.53 -9.24
CA PRO A 54 10.72 -11.20 -8.24
C PRO A 54 11.50 -11.54 -6.95
N GLU A 55 12.75 -11.97 -7.08
CA GLU A 55 13.62 -12.32 -5.95
C GLU A 55 14.02 -11.07 -5.16
N GLY A 56 14.20 -9.94 -5.84
CA GLY A 56 14.43 -8.64 -5.21
C GLY A 56 13.25 -8.23 -4.35
N VAL A 57 12.02 -8.37 -4.87
CA VAL A 57 10.78 -8.10 -4.10
C VAL A 57 10.63 -9.07 -2.93
N ASP A 58 10.82 -10.38 -3.14
CA ASP A 58 10.71 -11.37 -2.05
C ASP A 58 11.72 -11.12 -0.94
N SER A 59 12.97 -10.80 -1.29
CA SER A 59 14.02 -10.42 -0.34
C SER A 59 13.65 -9.17 0.46
N LEU A 60 13.07 -8.16 -0.20
CA LEU A 60 12.58 -6.96 0.46
C LEU A 60 11.45 -7.28 1.45
N LEU A 61 10.45 -8.05 1.02
CA LEU A 61 9.33 -8.45 1.88
C LEU A 61 9.79 -9.30 3.06
N GLY A 62 10.76 -10.20 2.85
CA GLY A 62 11.34 -11.03 3.91
C GLY A 62 12.13 -10.23 4.96
N ARG A 63 12.54 -9.00 4.64
CA ARG A 63 13.25 -8.09 5.54
C ARG A 63 12.33 -7.05 6.19
N LEU A 64 11.05 -6.98 5.81
CA LEU A 64 10.12 -6.03 6.40
C LEU A 64 9.86 -6.36 7.86
N ASN A 65 10.03 -5.36 8.72
CA ASN A 65 9.48 -5.44 10.07
C ASN A 65 7.96 -5.40 9.97
N THR A 66 7.27 -6.31 10.67
CA THR A 66 5.79 -6.33 10.70
C THR A 66 5.25 -5.28 11.67
N THR A 67 5.69 -4.03 11.52
CA THR A 67 5.14 -2.88 12.24
C THR A 67 3.82 -2.50 11.59
N THR A 68 2.78 -2.28 12.40
CA THR A 68 1.48 -1.79 11.91
C THR A 68 1.19 -0.43 12.54
N CYS A 69 0.85 0.55 11.70
CA CYS A 69 0.27 1.81 12.13
C CYS A 69 -1.24 1.62 12.34
N LEU A 70 -1.82 2.40 13.25
CA LEU A 70 -3.27 2.47 13.44
C LEU A 70 -4.00 2.83 12.15
N LEU A 71 -3.37 3.66 11.32
CA LEU A 71 -3.92 4.15 10.04
C LEU A 71 -3.64 3.23 8.86
N ASP A 72 -2.92 2.12 9.06
CA ASP A 72 -2.69 1.17 7.97
C ASP A 72 -3.98 0.38 7.70
N PRO A 73 -4.55 0.45 6.48
CA PRO A 73 -5.74 -0.32 6.15
C PRO A 73 -5.45 -1.82 6.10
N CYS A 74 -4.23 -2.19 5.68
CA CYS A 74 -3.74 -3.57 5.63
C CYS A 74 -2.58 -3.74 6.62
N PRO A 75 -2.64 -4.68 7.58
CA PRO A 75 -1.52 -4.95 8.47
C PRO A 75 -0.30 -5.49 7.72
N SER A 76 0.91 -5.00 8.05
CA SER A 76 2.16 -5.42 7.40
C SER A 76 2.43 -6.92 7.48
N TRP A 77 2.01 -7.59 8.57
CA TRP A 77 2.15 -9.05 8.69
C TRP A 77 1.37 -9.81 7.62
N LEU A 78 0.23 -9.28 7.16
CA LEU A 78 -0.60 -9.93 6.14
C LEU A 78 0.07 -9.87 4.77
N VAL A 79 0.72 -8.75 4.46
CA VAL A 79 1.51 -8.59 3.24
C VAL A 79 2.67 -9.60 3.24
N VAL A 80 3.37 -9.75 4.36
CA VAL A 80 4.46 -10.72 4.50
C VAL A 80 3.94 -12.16 4.42
N ALA A 81 2.83 -12.49 5.08
CA ALA A 81 2.24 -13.84 5.08
C ALA A 81 1.74 -14.27 3.70
N THR A 82 1.39 -13.32 2.83
CA THR A 82 0.90 -13.57 1.48
C THR A 82 1.96 -13.31 0.40
N ARG A 83 3.24 -13.21 0.77
CA ARG A 83 4.33 -12.89 -0.17
C ARG A 83 4.40 -13.83 -1.38
N GLU A 84 4.12 -15.13 -1.19
CA GLU A 84 4.16 -16.12 -2.26
C GLU A 84 3.20 -15.80 -3.41
N VAL A 85 2.07 -15.15 -3.09
CA VAL A 85 1.06 -14.74 -4.08
C VAL A 85 1.16 -13.28 -4.47
N THR A 86 1.68 -12.40 -3.59
CA THR A 86 1.72 -10.95 -3.82
C THR A 86 3.01 -10.46 -4.48
N CYS A 87 4.13 -11.20 -4.40
CA CYS A 87 5.43 -10.77 -4.95
C CYS A 87 5.36 -10.35 -6.42
N SER A 88 4.75 -11.16 -7.28
CA SER A 88 4.66 -10.90 -8.72
C SER A 88 3.82 -9.65 -9.03
N TRP A 89 2.74 -9.44 -8.26
CA TRP A 89 1.89 -8.26 -8.41
C TRP A 89 2.59 -6.99 -7.96
N LEU A 90 3.28 -7.05 -6.80
CA LEU A 90 4.06 -5.93 -6.29
C LEU A 90 5.21 -5.56 -7.24
N GLN A 91 5.91 -6.55 -7.80
CA GLN A 91 6.92 -6.32 -8.82
C GLN A 91 6.34 -5.58 -10.04
N GLY A 92 5.19 -6.04 -10.54
CA GLY A 92 4.51 -5.41 -11.67
C GLY A 92 4.12 -3.96 -11.39
N ILE A 93 3.55 -3.69 -10.21
CA ILE A 93 3.19 -2.34 -9.76
C ILE A 93 4.44 -1.45 -9.69
N ILE A 94 5.52 -1.92 -9.06
CA ILE A 94 6.76 -1.13 -8.91
C ILE A 94 7.36 -0.78 -10.27
N ASN A 95 7.51 -1.76 -11.16
CA ASN A 95 8.10 -1.53 -12.48
C ASN A 95 7.22 -0.63 -13.36
N ALA A 96 5.89 -0.76 -13.28
CA ALA A 96 4.98 0.14 -13.97
C ALA A 96 5.07 1.57 -13.42
N SER A 97 5.10 1.74 -12.09
CA SER A 97 5.26 3.06 -11.46
C SER A 97 6.59 3.73 -11.83
N LEU A 98 7.68 2.98 -11.88
CA LEU A 98 8.99 3.49 -12.29
C LEU A 98 9.02 3.89 -13.77
N GLY A 99 8.42 3.08 -14.66
CA GLY A 99 8.39 3.34 -16.09
C GLY A 99 7.45 4.48 -16.51
N GLU A 100 6.32 4.64 -15.83
CA GLU A 100 5.36 5.72 -16.14
C GLU A 100 5.69 7.03 -15.41
N GLY A 101 6.53 6.98 -14.36
CA GLY A 101 6.78 8.13 -13.48
C GLY A 101 5.54 8.54 -12.65
N LEU A 102 4.46 7.75 -12.71
CA LEU A 102 3.21 8.00 -12.01
C LEU A 102 3.26 7.41 -10.61
N PHE A 103 3.64 8.26 -9.66
CA PHE A 103 3.47 8.00 -8.24
C PHE A 103 2.25 8.77 -7.72
N PRO A 104 1.25 8.10 -7.12
CA PRO A 104 0.08 8.77 -6.58
C PRO A 104 0.51 9.92 -5.66
N THR A 105 0.10 11.15 -5.97
CA THR A 105 0.52 12.34 -5.20
C THR A 105 0.20 12.20 -3.72
N ALA A 106 -0.93 11.59 -3.39
CA ALA A 106 -1.35 11.30 -2.01
C ALA A 106 -0.39 10.38 -1.23
N LEU A 107 0.44 9.57 -1.91
CA LEU A 107 1.45 8.72 -1.25
C LEU A 107 2.80 9.43 -1.06
N LYS A 108 2.97 10.63 -1.62
CA LYS A 108 4.18 11.46 -1.42
C LYS A 108 4.11 12.30 -0.15
N GLU A 109 2.96 12.30 0.51
CA GLU A 109 2.69 13.06 1.72
C GLU A 109 2.50 12.11 2.88
N SER A 110 3.22 12.36 3.97
CA SER A 110 3.05 11.62 5.23
C SER A 110 2.52 12.56 6.28
N VAL A 111 1.43 12.19 6.94
CA VAL A 111 0.93 12.92 8.11
C VAL A 111 1.61 12.35 9.35
N VAL A 112 2.46 13.15 10.00
CA VAL A 112 3.05 12.83 11.30
C VAL A 112 2.20 13.51 12.38
N ARG A 113 1.62 12.73 13.29
CA ARG A 113 0.93 13.23 14.49
C ARG A 113 1.85 13.13 15.69
#